data_AF-A0A3A1NB96-F1
#
_entry.id   AF-A0A3A1NB96-F1
#
_cell.length_a   1.000
_cell.length_b   1.000
_cell.length_c   1.000
_cell.angle_alpha   90.00
_cell.angle_beta   90.00
_cell.angle_gamma   90.00
#
_symmetry.space_group_name_H-M   'P 1'
#
loop_
_entity.id
_entity.type
_entity.pdbx_description
1 polymer ?
#
loop_
_entity_poly.entity_id
_entity_poly.type
_entity_poly.pdbx_seq_one_letter_code
_entity_poly.pdbx_strand_id
1 'polypeptide(L)'
;MKSKFKADLSKEKQLTPLLDHYYKKHLKHYRFERVTHLKKQLQGIYLILKDNRSKKQFFMDEKAQLEYINESLPTFAFELFYHKNNAQKQGWLFDATKKTQFYALVTSIYSDVDDVFTSCNITFVNREKLILRLHETGLNQKFLNQLACVHNELHEKLVMKELDSKYEGYLFFSTKNKAEKPINLILKLEYLERIGIAKRLV
;
A
#
# COMPACT_ATOMS: atom_id res chain seq x y z
N MET A 1 13.21 16.10 13.08
CA MET A 1 12.88 14.68 12.80
C MET A 1 13.87 14.14 11.76
N LYS A 2 14.71 13.15 12.10
CA LYS A 2 15.70 12.58 11.15
C LYS A 2 15.00 11.60 10.21
N SER A 3 15.28 11.70 8.91
CA SER A 3 14.75 10.77 7.91
C SER A 3 15.29 9.35 8.12
N LYS A 4 14.39 8.36 8.23
CA LYS A 4 14.73 6.93 8.35
C LYS A 4 14.92 6.23 7.00
N PHE A 5 14.85 6.98 5.90
CA PHE A 5 14.80 6.47 4.53
C PHE A 5 15.84 5.39 4.20
N LYS A 6 17.11 5.56 4.62
CA LYS A 6 18.16 4.55 4.36
C LYS A 6 17.92 3.23 5.10
N ALA A 7 17.44 3.31 6.33
CA ALA A 7 17.12 2.12 7.14
C ALA A 7 15.90 1.40 6.57
N ASP A 8 14.86 2.15 6.17
CA ASP A 8 13.65 1.60 5.55
C ASP A 8 14.00 0.88 4.23
N LEU A 9 14.82 1.50 3.39
CA LEU A 9 15.30 0.89 2.14
C LEU A 9 16.13 -0.38 2.37
N SER A 10 16.91 -0.44 3.46
CA SER A 10 17.69 -1.63 3.81
C SER A 10 16.77 -2.79 4.20
N LYS A 11 15.74 -2.52 5.00
CA LYS A 11 14.75 -3.52 5.43
C LYS A 11 13.93 -4.06 4.25
N GLU A 12 13.52 -3.21 3.31
CA GLU A 12 12.84 -3.64 2.08
C GLU A 12 13.70 -4.61 1.27
N LYS A 13 15.00 -4.33 1.14
CA LYS A 13 15.94 -5.23 0.46
C LYS A 13 16.08 -6.58 1.18
N GLN A 14 16.16 -6.57 2.51
CA GLN A 14 16.24 -7.79 3.33
C GLN A 14 14.98 -8.65 3.22
N LEU A 15 13.80 -8.05 3.01
CA LEU A 15 12.54 -8.76 2.85
C LEU A 15 12.39 -9.43 1.47
N THR A 16 13.05 -8.90 0.45
CA THR A 16 12.94 -9.35 -0.95
C THR A 16 13.10 -10.87 -1.15
N PRO A 17 14.11 -11.55 -0.57
CA PRO A 17 14.29 -12.99 -0.76
C PRO A 17 13.10 -13.83 -0.28
N LEU A 18 12.47 -13.44 0.83
CA LEU A 18 11.28 -14.11 1.35
C LEU A 18 10.08 -13.93 0.41
N LEU A 19 9.87 -12.72 -0.10
CA LEU A 19 8.81 -12.44 -1.06
C LEU A 19 9.01 -13.22 -2.37
N ASP A 20 10.23 -13.25 -2.89
CA ASP A 20 10.59 -14.00 -4.11
C ASP A 20 10.34 -15.50 -3.93
N HIS A 21 10.67 -16.04 -2.75
CA HIS A 21 10.36 -17.42 -2.40
C HIS A 21 8.84 -17.68 -2.47
N TYR A 22 8.02 -16.82 -1.86
CA TYR A 22 6.56 -16.97 -1.88
C TYR A 22 5.97 -16.81 -3.29
N TYR A 23 6.41 -15.83 -4.07
CA TYR A 23 5.95 -15.69 -5.44
C TYR A 23 6.28 -16.92 -6.27
N LYS A 24 7.53 -17.44 -6.18
CA LYS A 24 7.94 -18.65 -6.90
C LYS A 24 7.12 -19.87 -6.48
N LYS A 25 6.84 -20.02 -5.18
CA LYS A 25 6.12 -21.16 -4.60
C LYS A 25 4.62 -21.15 -4.93
N HIS A 26 3.97 -19.98 -4.83
CA HIS A 26 2.51 -19.87 -4.86
C HIS A 26 1.95 -19.40 -6.21
N LEU A 27 2.71 -18.64 -7.01
CA LEU A 27 2.23 -18.14 -8.32
C LEU A 27 2.51 -19.11 -9.48
N LYS A 28 2.06 -20.36 -9.38
CA LYS A 28 2.35 -21.42 -10.37
C LYS A 28 1.92 -21.11 -11.82
N HIS A 29 0.91 -20.26 -11.99
CA HIS A 29 0.39 -19.87 -13.31
C HIS A 29 1.01 -18.57 -13.85
N TYR A 30 1.92 -17.96 -13.10
CA TYR A 30 2.59 -16.73 -13.49
C TYR A 30 4.11 -16.93 -13.47
N ARG A 31 4.79 -16.12 -14.26
CA ARG A 31 6.21 -15.80 -14.05
C ARG A 31 6.28 -14.40 -13.49
N PHE A 32 7.26 -14.13 -12.63
CA PHE A 32 7.50 -12.79 -12.13
C PHE A 32 8.88 -12.30 -12.57
N GLU A 33 8.97 -10.98 -12.74
CA GLU A 33 10.21 -10.27 -13.05
C GLU A 33 10.34 -9.09 -12.09
N ARG A 34 11.49 -8.98 -11.43
CA ARG A 34 11.85 -7.84 -10.59
C ARG A 34 12.28 -6.68 -11.48
N VAL A 35 11.74 -5.49 -11.20
CA VAL A 35 12.09 -4.27 -11.93
C VAL A 35 13.17 -3.52 -11.18
N THR A 36 14.36 -3.44 -11.76
CA THR A 36 15.50 -2.66 -11.24
C THR A 36 15.62 -1.27 -11.87
N HIS A 37 14.92 -1.03 -12.98
CA HIS A 37 14.99 0.23 -13.71
C HIS A 37 14.30 1.35 -12.92
N LEU A 38 15.07 2.32 -12.43
CA LEU A 38 14.60 3.40 -11.56
C LEU A 38 13.36 4.13 -12.07
N LYS A 39 13.32 4.50 -13.36
CA LYS A 39 12.15 5.17 -13.97
C LYS A 39 10.85 4.37 -13.81
N LYS A 40 10.90 3.04 -13.95
CA LYS A 40 9.72 2.17 -13.79
C LYS A 40 9.34 2.01 -12.32
N GLN A 41 10.32 1.95 -11.42
CA GLN A 41 10.06 1.94 -9.97
C GLN A 41 9.40 3.25 -9.50
N LEU A 42 9.83 4.40 -10.02
CA LEU A 42 9.18 5.69 -9.75
C LEU A 42 7.73 5.75 -10.26
N GLN A 43 7.41 4.98 -11.29
CA GLN A 43 6.04 4.76 -11.77
C GLN A 43 5.25 3.72 -10.94
N GLY A 44 5.83 3.20 -9.84
CA GLY A 44 5.19 2.20 -8.99
C GLY A 44 5.18 0.80 -9.58
N ILE A 45 6.18 0.45 -10.39
CA ILE A 45 6.33 -0.91 -10.94
C ILE A 45 7.58 -1.53 -10.31
N TYR A 46 7.38 -2.39 -9.30
CA TYR A 46 8.45 -3.11 -8.60
C TYR A 46 8.55 -4.55 -9.12
N LEU A 47 7.40 -5.12 -9.48
CA LEU A 47 7.28 -6.48 -9.98
C LEU A 47 6.36 -6.50 -11.21
N ILE A 48 6.71 -7.30 -12.20
CA ILE A 48 5.84 -7.60 -13.35
C ILE A 48 5.44 -9.07 -13.25
N LEU A 49 4.14 -9.34 -13.13
CA LEU A 49 3.62 -10.69 -13.28
C LEU A 49 3.19 -10.92 -14.72
N LYS A 50 3.60 -12.04 -15.30
CA LYS A 50 3.20 -12.47 -16.63
C LYS A 50 2.45 -13.78 -16.54
N ASP A 51 1.20 -13.77 -16.99
CA ASP A 51 0.38 -14.98 -17.07
C ASP A 51 0.99 -15.96 -18.08
N ASN A 52 1.15 -17.22 -17.68
CA ASN A 52 1.85 -18.21 -18.49
C ASN A 52 1.08 -18.59 -19.76
N ARG A 53 -0.26 -18.47 -19.76
CA ARG A 53 -1.16 -18.87 -20.85
C ARG A 53 -1.41 -17.72 -21.83
N SER A 54 -2.02 -16.65 -21.35
CA SER A 54 -2.42 -15.46 -22.11
C SER A 54 -1.28 -14.50 -22.42
N LYS A 55 -0.13 -14.64 -21.73
CA LYS A 55 1.00 -13.70 -21.77
C LYS A 55 0.66 -12.28 -21.29
N LYS A 56 -0.53 -12.05 -20.74
CA LYS A 56 -0.93 -10.77 -20.14
C LYS A 56 0.01 -10.40 -19.01
N GLN A 57 0.39 -9.13 -18.96
CA GLN A 57 1.25 -8.59 -17.91
C GLN A 57 0.44 -7.78 -16.90
N PHE A 58 0.88 -7.82 -15.66
CA PHE A 58 0.33 -7.07 -14.54
C PHE A 58 1.45 -6.36 -13.80
N PHE A 59 1.31 -5.05 -13.63
CA PHE A 59 2.29 -4.21 -12.95
C PHE A 59 1.95 -4.06 -11.48
N MET A 60 2.90 -4.43 -10.63
CA MET A 60 2.71 -4.49 -9.20
C MET A 60 3.67 -3.59 -8.45
N ASP A 61 3.15 -3.00 -7.37
CA ASP A 61 3.90 -2.22 -6.40
C ASP A 61 3.87 -2.96 -5.07
N GLU A 62 5.04 -3.20 -4.47
CA GLU A 62 5.12 -3.83 -3.17
C GLU A 62 5.10 -2.76 -2.10
N LYS A 63 4.26 -2.94 -1.08
CA LYS A 63 4.15 -2.06 0.06
C LYS A 63 4.16 -2.92 1.32
N ALA A 64 5.04 -2.62 2.27
CA ALA A 64 5.27 -3.46 3.46
C ALA A 64 5.12 -2.68 4.76
N GLN A 65 4.61 -3.34 5.81
CA GLN A 65 4.47 -2.79 7.16
C GLN A 65 5.75 -2.96 8.00
N LEU A 66 6.88 -2.47 7.49
CA LEU A 66 8.20 -2.68 8.13
C LEU A 66 8.38 -1.95 9.48
N GLU A 67 7.46 -1.05 9.83
CA GLU A 67 7.40 -0.44 11.16
C GLU A 67 6.78 -1.38 12.22
N TYR A 68 6.10 -2.46 11.81
CA TYR A 68 5.34 -3.39 12.66
C TYR A 68 5.86 -4.82 12.55
N ILE A 69 7.19 -4.98 12.55
CA ILE A 69 7.82 -6.31 12.54
C ILE A 69 7.49 -7.02 13.86
N ASN A 70 7.15 -8.31 13.78
CA ASN A 70 6.65 -9.15 14.86
C ASN A 70 5.28 -8.73 15.42
N GLU A 71 4.56 -7.90 14.68
CA GLU A 71 3.18 -7.51 14.96
C GLU A 71 2.28 -7.82 13.75
N SER A 72 1.02 -8.18 14.03
CA SER A 72 0.02 -8.44 12.99
C SER A 72 -1.05 -7.34 13.02
N LEU A 73 -1.01 -6.46 12.02
CA LEU A 73 -2.04 -5.45 11.82
C LEU A 73 -3.07 -5.90 10.78
N PRO A 74 -4.38 -5.79 11.07
CA PRO A 74 -5.44 -6.18 10.15
C PRO A 74 -5.79 -5.10 9.12
N THR A 75 -4.95 -4.07 8.98
CA THR A 75 -5.21 -2.87 8.16
C THR A 75 -4.02 -2.52 7.30
N PHE A 76 -4.24 -1.76 6.22
CA PHE A 76 -3.17 -1.13 5.45
C PHE A 76 -3.48 0.35 5.18
N ALA A 77 -2.42 1.16 5.07
CA ALA A 77 -2.51 2.58 4.79
C ALA A 77 -2.32 2.86 3.29
N PHE A 78 -3.29 3.55 2.68
CA PHE A 78 -3.21 4.04 1.31
C PHE A 78 -3.03 5.56 1.34
N GLU A 79 -1.87 6.03 0.87
CA GLU A 79 -1.57 7.47 0.87
C GLU A 79 -2.45 8.20 -0.15
N LEU A 80 -3.23 9.15 0.37
CA LEU A 80 -4.10 10.00 -0.44
C LEU A 80 -3.39 11.28 -0.84
N PHE A 81 -2.74 11.94 0.12
CA PHE A 81 -2.08 13.23 -0.06
C PHE A 81 -0.91 13.35 0.91
N TYR A 82 0.05 14.21 0.56
CA TYR A 82 1.16 14.59 1.43
C TYR A 82 1.60 16.01 1.11
N HIS A 83 2.32 16.66 2.02
CA HIS A 83 2.90 17.98 1.87
C HIS A 83 4.38 17.88 1.54
N LYS A 84 4.82 18.64 0.53
CA LYS A 84 6.24 18.78 0.19
C LYS A 84 6.49 20.17 -0.38
N ASN A 85 7.52 20.84 0.11
CA ASN A 85 7.89 22.20 -0.30
C ASN A 85 6.69 23.18 -0.19
N ASN A 86 5.97 23.16 0.94
CA ASN A 86 4.78 23.99 1.22
C ASN A 86 3.60 23.79 0.25
N ALA A 87 3.60 22.72 -0.54
CA ALA A 87 2.49 22.38 -1.42
C ALA A 87 1.95 20.98 -1.11
N GLN A 88 0.62 20.85 -1.13
CA GLN A 88 -0.01 19.54 -1.13
C GLN A 88 0.28 18.83 -2.46
N LYS A 89 0.64 17.56 -2.38
CA LYS A 89 0.95 16.65 -3.48
C LYS A 89 0.00 15.47 -3.44
N GLN A 90 -0.23 14.90 -4.62
CA GLN A 90 -1.07 13.73 -4.77
C GLN A 90 -0.34 12.51 -4.21
N GLY A 91 -0.97 11.81 -3.28
CA GLY A 91 -0.49 10.54 -2.75
C GLY A 91 -0.68 9.39 -3.73
N TRP A 92 0.00 8.28 -3.44
CA TRP A 92 0.18 7.18 -4.37
C TRP A 92 -1.11 6.55 -4.91
N LEU A 93 -2.21 6.57 -4.14
CA LEU A 93 -3.46 5.93 -4.55
C LEU A 93 -4.06 6.58 -5.79
N PHE A 94 -4.14 7.91 -5.85
CA PHE A 94 -4.76 8.64 -6.98
C PHE A 94 -3.74 9.33 -7.91
N ASP A 95 -2.44 9.10 -7.72
CA ASP A 95 -1.43 9.64 -8.64
C ASP A 95 -1.52 8.97 -10.02
N ALA A 96 -1.93 9.74 -11.03
CA ALA A 96 -2.10 9.28 -12.41
C ALA A 96 -0.79 8.93 -13.12
N THR A 97 0.35 9.39 -12.59
CA THR A 97 1.69 9.03 -13.12
C THR A 97 2.08 7.59 -12.78
N LYS A 98 1.43 7.00 -11.75
CA LYS A 98 1.66 5.62 -11.34
C LYS A 98 0.97 4.65 -12.29
N LYS A 99 1.73 3.66 -12.74
CA LYS A 99 1.30 2.57 -13.63
C LYS A 99 0.97 1.28 -12.89
N THR A 100 1.03 1.31 -11.56
CA THR A 100 0.60 0.22 -10.68
C THR A 100 -0.85 -0.18 -10.98
N GLN A 101 -1.07 -1.47 -11.21
CA GLN A 101 -2.39 -2.08 -11.36
C GLN A 101 -2.80 -2.82 -10.08
N PHE A 102 -1.82 -3.46 -9.43
CA PHE A 102 -2.03 -4.17 -8.17
C PHE A 102 -1.01 -3.74 -7.13
N TYR A 103 -1.45 -3.60 -5.88
CA TYR A 103 -0.54 -3.54 -4.75
C TYR A 103 -0.32 -4.96 -4.21
N ALA A 104 0.93 -5.31 -3.90
CA ALA A 104 1.27 -6.45 -3.05
C ALA A 104 1.50 -5.92 -1.63
N LEU A 105 0.48 -6.04 -0.79
CA LEU A 105 0.51 -5.58 0.59
C LEU A 105 1.13 -6.66 1.48
N VAL A 106 2.31 -6.36 2.03
CA VAL A 106 3.03 -7.25 2.92
C VAL A 106 2.76 -6.87 4.37
N THR A 107 2.18 -7.79 5.12
CA THR A 107 1.75 -7.60 6.51
C THR A 107 2.13 -8.80 7.37
N SER A 108 1.96 -8.68 8.70
CA SER A 108 2.31 -9.77 9.65
C SER A 108 3.72 -10.29 9.41
N ILE A 109 4.68 -9.38 9.31
CA ILE A 109 6.08 -9.67 8.97
C ILE A 109 6.78 -10.10 10.25
N TYR A 110 7.29 -11.34 10.30
CA TYR A 110 8.03 -11.85 11.44
C TYR A 110 9.51 -12.03 11.10
N SER A 111 10.36 -11.70 12.06
CA SER A 111 11.80 -11.96 11.99
C SER A 111 12.26 -12.76 13.21
N ASP A 112 13.35 -13.50 13.06
CA ASP A 112 13.99 -14.20 14.17
C ASP A 112 14.99 -13.29 14.92
N VAL A 113 15.77 -13.91 15.82
CA VAL A 113 16.77 -13.25 16.67
C VAL A 113 17.96 -12.68 15.87
N ASP A 114 18.18 -13.15 14.64
CA ASP A 114 19.24 -12.70 13.73
C ASP A 114 18.72 -11.66 12.72
N ASP A 115 17.52 -11.09 12.98
CA ASP A 115 16.80 -10.16 12.10
C ASP A 115 16.50 -10.72 10.70
N VAL A 116 16.47 -12.05 10.55
CA VAL A 116 16.10 -12.71 9.29
C VAL A 116 14.59 -12.81 9.23
N PHE A 117 13.99 -12.29 8.16
CA PHE A 117 12.55 -12.42 7.94
C PHE A 117 12.17 -13.87 7.67
N THR A 118 11.30 -14.43 8.52
CA THR A 118 10.92 -15.85 8.51
C THR A 118 9.55 -16.09 7.89
N SER A 119 8.62 -15.14 8.06
CA SER A 119 7.28 -15.24 7.48
C SER A 119 6.61 -13.88 7.28
N CYS A 120 5.66 -13.83 6.34
CA CYS A 120 4.78 -12.70 6.14
C CYS A 120 3.52 -13.11 5.37
N ASN A 121 2.49 -12.28 5.43
CA ASN A 121 1.32 -12.39 4.57
C ASN A 121 1.47 -11.48 3.35
N ILE A 122 0.93 -11.91 2.21
CA ILE A 122 0.87 -11.08 1.01
C ILE A 122 -0.57 -11.02 0.52
N THR A 123 -1.14 -9.82 0.50
CA THR A 123 -2.48 -9.58 -0.04
C THR A 123 -2.40 -8.71 -1.29
N PHE A 124 -2.91 -9.21 -2.41
CA PHE A 124 -3.00 -8.45 -3.65
C PHE A 124 -4.26 -7.59 -3.67
N VAL A 125 -4.11 -6.31 -3.96
CA VAL A 125 -5.23 -5.35 -4.04
C VAL A 125 -5.27 -4.76 -5.44
N ASN A 126 -6.41 -4.88 -6.14
CA ASN A 126 -6.61 -4.24 -7.43
C ASN A 126 -6.87 -2.74 -7.25
N ARG A 127 -5.96 -1.90 -7.72
CA ARG A 127 -6.02 -0.44 -7.55
C ARG A 127 -7.22 0.18 -8.25
N GLU A 128 -7.51 -0.23 -9.47
CA GLU A 128 -8.63 0.31 -10.26
C GLU A 128 -9.97 -0.01 -9.58
N LYS A 129 -10.16 -1.26 -9.17
CA LYS A 129 -11.37 -1.66 -8.42
C LYS A 129 -11.49 -0.90 -7.10
N LEU A 130 -10.38 -0.68 -6.39
CA LEU A 130 -10.39 0.12 -5.16
C LEU A 130 -10.86 1.55 -5.45
N ILE A 131 -10.28 2.22 -6.44
CA ILE A 131 -10.65 3.59 -6.83
C ILE A 131 -12.12 3.66 -7.25
N LEU A 132 -12.58 2.70 -8.07
CA LEU A 132 -13.97 2.60 -8.50
C LEU A 132 -14.91 2.46 -7.30
N ARG A 133 -14.60 1.56 -6.36
CA ARG A 133 -15.41 1.36 -5.15
C ARG A 133 -15.47 2.62 -4.28
N LEU A 134 -14.34 3.32 -4.13
CA LEU A 134 -14.31 4.59 -3.40
C LEU A 134 -15.19 5.63 -4.10
N HIS A 135 -15.18 5.68 -5.42
CA HIS A 135 -16.06 6.56 -6.17
C HIS A 135 -17.55 6.23 -5.95
N GLU A 136 -17.93 4.95 -6.05
CA GLU A 136 -19.32 4.48 -5.83
C GLU A 136 -19.85 4.76 -4.43
N THR A 137 -18.97 4.82 -3.43
CA THR A 137 -19.31 5.10 -2.02
C THR A 137 -19.26 6.59 -1.68
N GLY A 138 -19.03 7.46 -2.67
CA GLY A 138 -18.94 8.92 -2.48
C GLY A 138 -17.55 9.41 -2.06
N LEU A 139 -16.62 8.50 -1.75
CA LEU A 139 -15.23 8.79 -1.37
C LEU A 139 -14.32 9.01 -2.59
N ASN A 140 -14.79 9.76 -3.58
CA ASN A 140 -13.98 10.10 -4.73
C ASN A 140 -12.85 11.09 -4.37
N GLN A 141 -11.86 11.22 -5.26
CA GLN A 141 -10.69 12.06 -5.04
C GLN A 141 -11.04 13.53 -4.74
N LYS A 142 -12.09 14.08 -5.37
CA LYS A 142 -12.52 15.47 -5.13
C LYS A 142 -13.01 15.67 -3.71
N PHE A 143 -13.88 14.78 -3.23
CA PHE A 143 -14.39 14.81 -1.86
C PHE A 143 -13.28 14.64 -0.83
N LEU A 144 -12.41 13.64 -1.02
CA LEU A 144 -11.28 13.39 -0.12
C LEU A 144 -10.30 14.58 -0.09
N ASN A 145 -10.10 15.26 -1.22
CA ASN A 145 -9.28 16.47 -1.28
C ASN A 145 -9.92 17.64 -0.51
N GLN A 146 -11.24 17.79 -0.58
CA GLN A 146 -11.94 18.82 0.20
C GLN A 146 -11.81 18.55 1.71
N LEU A 147 -11.98 17.29 2.14
CA LEU A 147 -11.76 16.90 3.53
C LEU A 147 -10.32 17.17 3.99
N ALA A 148 -9.33 16.87 3.14
CA ALA A 148 -7.93 17.15 3.42
C ALA A 148 -7.67 18.64 3.67
N CYS A 149 -8.29 19.53 2.88
CA CYS A 149 -8.18 20.97 3.07
C CYS A 149 -8.84 21.46 4.36
N VAL A 150 -10.04 20.95 4.70
CA VAL A 150 -10.78 21.35 5.90
C VAL A 150 -10.06 20.91 7.18
N HIS A 151 -9.42 19.75 7.16
CA HIS A 151 -8.77 19.15 8.33
C HIS A 151 -7.24 19.16 8.24
N ASN A 152 -6.66 20.17 7.58
CA ASN A 152 -5.22 20.25 7.29
C ASN A 152 -4.29 20.29 8.52
N GLU A 153 -4.81 20.65 9.69
CA GLU A 153 -4.08 20.69 10.97
C GLU A 153 -4.39 19.51 11.90
N LEU A 154 -5.36 18.66 11.53
CA LEU A 154 -5.81 17.54 12.34
C LEU A 154 -4.69 16.52 12.53
N HIS A 155 -4.51 15.95 13.73
CA HIS A 155 -3.55 14.88 13.98
C HIS A 155 -4.20 13.66 14.63
N GLU A 156 -5.16 13.06 13.95
CA GLU A 156 -5.89 11.92 14.50
C GLU A 156 -6.67 11.15 13.43
N LYS A 157 -7.39 10.14 13.91
CA LYS A 157 -8.39 9.38 13.16
C LYS A 157 -9.61 10.25 12.91
N LEU A 158 -10.01 10.36 11.64
CA LEU A 158 -11.30 10.93 11.25
C LEU A 158 -12.24 9.80 10.80
N VAL A 159 -13.36 9.68 11.51
CA VAL A 159 -14.45 8.77 11.16
C VAL A 159 -15.35 9.45 10.14
N MET A 160 -15.70 8.72 9.08
CA MET A 160 -16.57 9.19 8.01
C MET A 160 -17.86 8.37 8.04
N LYS A 161 -18.97 8.89 7.49
CA LYS A 161 -20.25 8.17 7.46
C LYS A 161 -20.26 7.10 6.37
N GLU A 162 -19.41 7.27 5.36
CA GLU A 162 -19.27 6.44 4.17
C GLU A 162 -18.48 5.14 4.45
N LEU A 163 -17.78 5.05 5.60
CA LEU A 163 -17.05 3.86 6.01
C LEU A 163 -17.34 3.53 7.48
N ASP A 164 -17.68 2.28 7.76
CA ASP A 164 -17.69 1.80 9.13
C ASP A 164 -16.24 1.73 9.66
N SER A 165 -15.93 2.54 10.68
CA SER A 165 -14.55 2.64 11.17
C SER A 165 -14.02 1.41 11.91
N LYS A 166 -14.90 0.50 12.32
CA LYS A 166 -14.56 -0.77 12.97
C LYS A 166 -14.31 -1.85 11.93
N TYR A 167 -15.15 -1.94 10.90
CA TYR A 167 -15.15 -3.05 9.95
C TYR A 167 -14.55 -2.73 8.58
N GLU A 168 -14.48 -1.47 8.17
CA GLU A 168 -14.11 -1.08 6.81
C GLU A 168 -12.86 -0.21 6.78
N GLY A 169 -12.87 0.95 7.43
CA GLY A 169 -11.74 1.87 7.40
C GLY A 169 -12.02 3.28 7.88
N TYR A 170 -11.00 4.13 7.83
CA TYR A 170 -11.05 5.52 8.29
C TYR A 170 -9.93 6.36 7.67
N LEU A 171 -10.00 7.68 7.80
CA LEU A 171 -8.88 8.56 7.44
C LEU A 171 -7.99 8.80 8.66
N PHE A 172 -6.68 8.91 8.42
CA PHE A 172 -5.72 9.25 9.45
C PHE A 172 -4.80 10.38 9.00
N PHE A 173 -4.75 11.45 9.80
CA PHE A 173 -3.99 12.65 9.51
C PHE A 173 -2.69 12.67 10.34
N SER A 174 -1.54 12.58 9.67
CA SER A 174 -0.23 12.48 10.35
C SER A 174 0.52 13.82 10.39
N THR A 175 -0.15 14.90 10.79
CA THR A 175 0.38 16.27 10.70
C THR A 175 1.50 16.62 11.69
N LYS A 176 1.62 15.91 12.81
CA LYS A 176 2.65 16.18 13.85
C LYS A 176 3.88 15.29 13.77
N ASN A 177 3.73 14.06 13.27
CA ASN A 177 4.77 13.03 13.38
C ASN A 177 5.63 12.85 12.13
N LYS A 178 5.26 13.48 11.01
CA LYS A 178 6.00 13.38 9.74
C LYS A 178 6.08 14.75 9.08
N ALA A 179 7.26 15.11 8.56
CA ALA A 179 7.45 16.38 7.84
C ALA A 179 6.51 16.51 6.64
N GLU A 180 6.20 15.37 6.00
CA GLU A 180 5.31 15.29 4.85
C GLU A 180 3.82 15.37 5.23
N LYS A 181 3.46 15.40 6.51
CA LYS A 181 2.06 15.49 6.99
C LYS A 181 1.07 14.64 6.16
N PRO A 182 1.32 13.33 5.95
CA PRO A 182 0.52 12.54 5.03
C PRO A 182 -0.88 12.31 5.57
N ILE A 183 -1.83 12.21 4.64
CA ILE A 183 -3.22 11.84 4.88
C ILE A 183 -3.41 10.47 4.24
N ASN A 184 -3.75 9.49 5.07
CA ASN A 184 -3.89 8.11 4.66
C ASN A 184 -5.33 7.64 4.81
N LEU A 185 -5.81 6.87 3.84
CA LEU A 185 -6.98 6.03 3.99
C LEU A 185 -6.54 4.68 4.56
N ILE A 186 -6.95 4.40 5.79
CA ILE A 186 -6.67 3.14 6.46
C ILE A 186 -7.83 2.19 6.19
N LEU A 187 -7.57 1.07 5.52
CA LEU A 187 -8.59 0.06 5.20
C LEU A 187 -8.28 -1.26 5.87
N LYS A 188 -9.33 -1.95 6.32
CA LYS A 188 -9.27 -3.32 6.84
C LYS A 188 -9.03 -4.29 5.68
N LEU A 189 -8.06 -5.19 5.84
CA LEU A 189 -7.73 -6.17 4.79
C LEU A 189 -8.90 -7.13 4.53
N GLU A 190 -9.55 -7.59 5.60
CA GLU A 190 -10.74 -8.45 5.52
C GLU A 190 -11.88 -7.78 4.75
N TYR A 191 -12.09 -6.48 4.93
CA TYR A 191 -13.09 -5.72 4.16
C TYR A 191 -12.77 -5.74 2.66
N LEU A 192 -11.52 -5.48 2.28
CA LEU A 192 -11.09 -5.49 0.88
C LEU A 192 -11.27 -6.86 0.23
N GLU A 193 -11.02 -7.94 0.98
CA GLU A 193 -11.23 -9.31 0.53
C GLU A 193 -12.73 -9.61 0.37
N ARG A 194 -13.55 -9.25 1.38
CA ARG A 194 -15.01 -9.44 1.38
C ARG A 194 -15.69 -8.80 0.18
N ILE A 195 -15.24 -7.63 -0.25
CA ILE A 195 -15.81 -6.91 -1.41
C ILE A 195 -15.14 -7.27 -2.75
N GLY A 196 -14.25 -8.27 -2.78
CA GLY A 196 -13.65 -8.78 -4.02
C GLY A 196 -12.63 -7.85 -4.68
N ILE A 197 -12.09 -6.89 -3.93
CA ILE A 197 -11.03 -5.97 -4.38
C ILE A 197 -9.64 -6.56 -4.07
N ALA A 198 -9.55 -7.35 -3.01
CA ALA A 198 -8.32 -8.00 -2.59
C ALA A 198 -8.40 -9.52 -2.63
N LYS A 199 -7.24 -10.15 -2.73
CA LYS A 199 -7.05 -11.59 -2.56
C LYS A 199 -5.72 -11.88 -1.89
N ARG A 200 -5.76 -12.64 -0.80
CA ARG A 200 -4.58 -13.12 -0.11
C ARG A 200 -3.88 -14.25 -0.88
N LEU A 201 -2.55 -14.19 -0.94
CA LEU A 201 -1.67 -15.20 -1.56
C LEU A 201 -1.13 -16.19 -0.52
N VAL A 202 -0.62 -15.65 0.58
CA VAL A 202 -0.07 -16.35 1.76
C VAL A 202 -0.56 -15.66 3.03
#